data_AF-A0A1Y3NP32-F1
#
_entry.id   AF-A0A1Y3NP32-F1
#
_cell.length_a   1.000
_cell.length_b   1.000
_cell.length_c   1.000
_cell.angle_alpha   90.00
_cell.angle_beta   90.00
_cell.angle_gamma   90.00
#
_symmetry.space_group_name_H-M   'P 1'
#
loop_
_entity.id
_entity.type
_entity.pdbx_description
1 polymer ?
#
loop_
_entity_poly.entity_id
_entity_poly.type
_entity_poly.pdbx_seq_one_letter_code
_entity_poly.pdbx_strand_id
1 'polypeptide(L)' 'FVKKLYFVLTDPLNYEIIQESHEGFSFTINNQEIFTEKILKSQFRCTKFTNFQRLLNMYGFKKVNNL' A
#
# COMPACT_ATOMS: atom_id res chain seq x y z
N PHE A 1 10.20 -4.53 -4.10
CA PHE A 1 8.84 -4.18 -3.67
C PHE A 1 8.85 -3.51 -2.30
N VAL A 2 9.26 -4.20 -1.23
CA VAL A 2 9.21 -3.71 0.17
C VAL A 2 9.85 -2.33 0.36
N LYS A 3 11.08 -2.10 -0.14
CA LYS A 3 11.73 -0.78 -0.07
C LYS A 3 10.89 0.34 -0.68
N LYS A 4 10.20 0.08 -1.80
CA LYS A 4 9.33 1.06 -2.46
C LYS A 4 8.02 1.28 -1.71
N LEU A 5 7.46 0.21 -1.14
CA LEU A 5 6.30 0.31 -0.26
C LEU A 5 6.62 1.18 0.97
N TYR A 6 7.78 0.98 1.58
CA TYR A 6 8.25 1.81 2.69
C TYR A 6 8.35 3.29 2.29
N PHE A 7 8.97 3.62 1.15
CA PHE A 7 9.02 5.02 0.68
C PHE A 7 7.64 5.62 0.42
N VAL A 8 6.69 4.83 -0.07
CA VAL A 8 5.31 5.28 -0.27
C VAL A 8 4.63 5.60 1.07
N LEU A 9 4.87 4.76 2.08
CA LEU A 9 4.31 4.93 3.43
C LEU A 9 4.93 6.11 4.19
N THR A 10 6.19 6.44 3.94
CA THR A 10 6.89 7.53 4.64
C THR A 10 6.76 8.89 3.96
N ASP A 11 6.18 8.96 2.75
CA ASP A 11 5.94 10.21 2.05
C ASP A 11 4.67 10.91 2.60
N PRO A 12 4.79 12.09 3.23
CA PRO A 12 3.65 12.80 3.82
C PRO A 12 2.54 13.14 2.82
N LEU A 13 2.87 13.25 1.53
CA LEU A 13 1.89 13.54 0.47
C LEU A 13 0.89 12.39 0.27
N ASN A 14 1.24 11.17 0.73
CA ASN A 14 0.41 9.99 0.58
C ASN A 14 -0.45 9.69 1.81
N TYR A 15 -0.31 10.44 2.92
CA TYR A 15 -0.93 10.11 4.21
C TYR A 15 -2.46 9.93 4.15
N GLU A 16 -3.15 10.74 3.36
CA GLU A 16 -4.60 10.60 3.16
C GLU A 16 -4.99 9.35 2.36
N ILE A 17 -4.08 8.80 1.56
CA ILE A 17 -4.32 7.67 0.65
C ILE A 17 -3.90 6.35 1.30
N ILE A 18 -2.71 6.33 1.90
CA ILE A 18 -2.10 5.16 2.54
C ILE A 18 -1.27 5.62 3.74
N GLN A 19 -1.45 4.94 4.87
CA GLN A 19 -0.81 5.29 6.14
C GLN A 19 -0.38 4.04 6.91
N GLU A 20 0.79 4.11 7.53
CA GLU A 20 1.23 3.11 8.49
C GLU A 20 0.47 3.29 9.82
N SER A 21 0.22 2.20 10.54
CA SER A 21 -0.31 2.28 11.90
C SER A 21 0.74 2.85 12.85
N HIS A 22 0.29 3.44 13.95
CA HIS A 22 1.18 4.05 14.94
C HIS A 22 2.23 3.06 15.50
N GLU A 23 1.91 1.75 15.50
CA GLU A 23 2.83 0.71 15.98
C GLU A 23 3.79 0.18 14.90
N GLY A 24 3.59 0.53 13.63
CA GLY A 24 4.46 0.08 12.53
C GLY A 24 4.23 -1.36 12.04
N PHE A 25 3.24 -2.07 12.58
CA PHE A 25 2.98 -3.48 12.23
C PHE A 25 2.00 -3.66 11.06
N SER A 26 1.31 -2.59 10.67
CA SER A 26 0.28 -2.64 9.64
C SER A 26 0.19 -1.31 8.90
N PHE A 27 -0.50 -1.31 7.78
CA PHE A 27 -0.85 -0.08 7.07
C PHE A 27 -2.26 -0.19 6.53
N THR A 28 -2.89 0.96 6.31
CA THR A 28 -4.25 1.06 5.78
C THR A 28 -4.23 1.86 4.49
N ILE A 29 -4.98 1.39 3.49
CA ILE A 29 -5.26 2.14 2.27
C ILE A 29 -6.68 2.69 2.40
N ASN A 30 -6.80 4.00 2.60
CA ASN A 30 -8.08 4.65 2.89
C ASN A 30 -8.97 4.73 1.64
N ASN A 31 -8.38 4.92 0.46
CA ASN A 31 -9.10 4.93 -0.81
C ASN A 31 -8.35 4.10 -1.87
N GLN A 32 -8.88 2.92 -2.18
CA GLN A 32 -8.27 1.97 -3.11
C GLN A 32 -8.19 2.49 -4.55
N GLU A 33 -9.18 3.28 -5.00
CA GLU A 33 -9.20 3.85 -6.36
C GLU A 33 -8.11 4.90 -6.52
N ILE A 34 -8.04 5.86 -5.58
CA ILE A 34 -7.01 6.91 -5.60
C ILE A 34 -5.61 6.29 -5.47
N PHE A 35 -5.45 5.28 -4.60
CA PHE A 35 -4.19 4.54 -4.48
C PHE A 35 -3.78 3.90 -5.81
N THR A 36 -4.72 3.25 -6.49
CA THR A 36 -4.47 2.58 -7.77
C THR A 36 -4.05 3.58 -8.85
N GLU A 37 -4.76 4.70 -8.95
CA GLU A 37 -4.51 5.72 -9.97
C GLU A 37 -3.22 6.52 -9.72
N LYS A 38 -2.98 6.99 -8.50
CA LYS A 38 -1.87 7.91 -8.21
C LYS A 38 -0.58 7.20 -7.83
N ILE A 39 -0.67 6.17 -6.99
CA ILE A 39 0.50 5.53 -6.38
C ILE A 39 0.88 4.26 -7.14
N LEU A 40 -0.08 3.39 -7.43
CA LEU A 40 0.22 2.10 -8.02
C LEU A 40 0.76 2.21 -9.45
N LYS A 41 0.14 3.08 -10.27
CA LYS A 41 0.61 3.38 -11.63
C LYS A 41 1.99 4.03 -11.63
N SER A 42 2.23 5.04 -10.80
CA SER A 42 3.49 5.79 -10.79
C SER A 42 4.64 5.00 -10.16
N GLN A 43 4.41 4.36 -9.01
CA GLN A 43 5.46 3.70 -8.25
C GLN A 43 5.65 2.26 -8.71
N PHE A 44 4.59 1.48 -8.90
CA PHE A 44 4.73 0.04 -9.14
C PHE A 44 4.57 -0.35 -10.62
N ARG A 45 4.27 0.62 -11.50
CA ARG A 45 3.99 0.40 -12.94
C ARG A 45 2.92 -0.67 -13.19
N CYS A 46 2.05 -0.88 -12.20
CA CYS A 46 0.96 -1.84 -12.24
C CYS A 46 -0.35 -1.07 -12.29
N THR A 47 -1.31 -1.53 -13.08
CA THR A 47 -2.63 -0.90 -13.21
C THR A 47 -3.72 -1.65 -12.43
N LYS A 48 -3.44 -2.87 -11.97
CA LYS A 48 -4.40 -3.71 -11.24
C LYS A 48 -4.00 -3.84 -9.78
N PHE A 49 -4.91 -3.49 -8.88
CA PHE A 49 -4.72 -3.65 -7.44
C PHE A 49 -4.45 -5.10 -7.02
N THR A 50 -5.00 -6.07 -7.73
CA THR A 50 -4.75 -7.50 -7.48
C THR A 50 -3.27 -7.88 -7.63
N ASN A 51 -2.53 -7.23 -8.53
CA ASN A 51 -1.08 -7.45 -8.66
C ASN A 51 -0.34 -6.95 -7.42
N PHE A 52 -0.77 -5.82 -6.85
CA PHE A 52 -0.23 -5.29 -5.59
C PHE A 52 -0.50 -6.24 -4.43
N GLN A 53 -1.72 -6.77 -4.31
CA GLN A 53 -2.07 -7.78 -3.30
C GLN A 53 -1.24 -9.06 -3.42
N ARG A 54 -0.93 -9.51 -4.64
CA ARG A 54 -0.04 -10.66 -4.86
C ARG A 54 1.37 -10.40 -4.35
N LEU A 55 1.91 -9.20 -4.60
CA LEU A 55 3.22 -8.81 -4.08
C LEU A 55 3.21 -8.77 -2.54
N LEU A 56 2.20 -8.16 -1.93
CA LEU A 56 2.02 -8.19 -0.47
C LEU A 56 2.07 -9.62 0.07
N ASN A 57 1.25 -10.51 -0.49
CA ASN A 57 1.20 -11.91 -0.09
C ASN A 57 2.54 -12.63 -0.27
N MET A 58 3.26 -12.36 -1.37
CA MET A 58 4.57 -12.96 -1.67
C MET A 58 5.63 -12.55 -0.63
N TYR A 59 5.55 -11.33 -0.10
CA TYR A 59 6.47 -10.80 0.91
C TYR A 59 5.96 -11.00 2.35
N GLY A 60 4.93 -11.83 2.56
CA GLY A 60 4.47 -12.22 3.90
C GLY A 60 3.44 -11.31 4.55
N PHE A 61 3.02 -10.22 3.88
CA PHE A 61 1.90 -9.41 4.37
C PHE A 61 0.60 -10.20 4.27
N LYS A 62 -0.28 -10.01 5.25
CA LYS A 62 -1.62 -10.61 5.28
C LYS A 62 -2.66 -9.53 5.47
N LYS A 63 -3.81 -9.68 4.82
CA LYS A 63 -4.95 -8.79 5.03
C LYS A 63 -5.45 -9.02 6.46
N VAL A 64 -5.46 -7.96 7.25
CA VAL A 64 -6.09 -7.96 8.58
C VAL A 64 -7.58 -7.70 8.36
N ASN A 65 -8.42 -8.64 8.77
CA ASN A 65 -9.85 -8.42 8.87
C ASN A 65 -10.14 -8.04 10.32
N ASN A 66 -10.50 -6.79 10.57
CA ASN A 66 -11.13 -6.45 11.85
C ASN A 66 -12.54 -7.01 11.78
N LEU A 67 -12.81 -8.07 12.54
CA LEU A 67 -14.16 -8.58 12.80
C LEU A 67 -14.99 -7.52 13.52
#